data_AF-A0A1P8NDV6-F1
#
_entry.id   AF-A0A1P8NDV6-F1
#
_cell.length_a   1.000
_cell.length_b   1.000
_cell.length_c   1.000
_cell.angle_alpha   90.00
_cell.angle_beta   90.00
_cell.angle_gamma   90.00
#
_symmetry.space_group_name_H-M   'P 1'
#
loop_
_entity.id
_entity.type
_entity.pdbx_description
1 polymer ?
#
loop_
_entity_poly.entity_id
_entity_poly.type
_entity_poly.pdbx_seq_one_letter_code
_entity_poly.pdbx_strand_id
1 'polypeptide(L)'
;MNPDEGREVASAINESGSQILDAIDAVSSVVTSVEWVGPDYDAYLDEWNSFVSGPVTGLIEGFQRRSDKLNEHAEEQDTTSNKQ
;
A
#
# COMPACT_ATOMS: atom_id res chain seq x y z
N MET A 1 11.03 -21.77 3.77
CA MET A 1 9.69 -21.18 3.93
C MET A 1 8.69 -22.17 3.38
N ASN A 2 7.53 -22.36 4.00
CA ASN A 2 6.44 -23.10 3.36
C ASN A 2 5.85 -22.21 2.23
N PRO A 3 5.78 -22.67 0.97
CA PRO A 3 5.24 -21.89 -0.14
C PRO A 3 3.83 -21.33 0.13
N ASP A 4 2.97 -22.12 0.77
CA ASP A 4 1.60 -21.70 1.08
C ASP A 4 1.58 -20.57 2.12
N GLU A 5 2.38 -20.66 3.18
CA GLU A 5 2.54 -19.59 4.17
C GLU A 5 3.10 -18.32 3.51
N GLY A 6 4.04 -18.45 2.57
CA GLY A 6 4.60 -17.32 1.83
C GLY A 6 3.55 -16.57 1.02
N ARG A 7 2.68 -17.31 0.31
CA ARG A 7 1.57 -16.75 -0.48
C ARG A 7 0.50 -16.12 0.42
N GLU A 8 0.19 -16.72 1.56
CA GLU A 8 -0.75 -16.16 2.54
C GLU A 8 -0.27 -14.81 3.07
N VAL A 9 1.00 -14.73 3.47
CA VAL A 9 1.59 -13.46 3.95
C VAL A 9 1.65 -12.42 2.83
N ALA A 10 2.00 -12.80 1.60
CA ALA A 10 1.98 -11.91 0.45
C ALA A 10 0.57 -11.33 0.21
N SER A 11 -0.47 -12.18 0.26
CA SER A 11 -1.86 -11.75 0.14
C SER A 11 -2.24 -10.75 1.23
N ALA A 12 -1.88 -11.01 2.49
CA ALA A 12 -2.17 -10.12 3.61
C ALA A 12 -1.49 -8.74 3.47
N ILE A 13 -0.27 -8.70 2.93
CA ILE A 13 0.45 -7.45 2.64
C ILE A 13 -0.29 -6.64 1.56
N ASN A 14 -0.68 -7.30 0.47
CA ASN A 14 -1.43 -6.64 -0.61
C ASN A 14 -2.81 -6.13 -0.15
N GLU A 15 -3.51 -6.92 0.66
CA GLU A 15 -4.80 -6.52 1.23
C GLU A 15 -4.64 -5.29 2.15
N SER A 16 -3.61 -5.30 3.00
CA SER A 16 -3.31 -4.14 3.87
C SER A 16 -3.00 -2.88 3.07
N GLY A 17 -2.26 -3.00 1.96
CA GLY A 17 -1.96 -1.87 1.08
C GLY A 17 -3.22 -1.29 0.43
N SER A 18 -4.16 -2.15 0.05
CA SER A 18 -5.45 -1.75 -0.52
C SER A 18 -6.32 -1.03 0.52
N GLN A 19 -6.39 -1.56 1.75
CA GLN A 19 -7.13 -0.93 2.85
C GLN A 19 -6.57 0.46 3.22
N ILE A 20 -5.25 0.64 3.14
CA ILE A 20 -4.63 1.96 3.35
C ILE A 20 -5.04 2.94 2.25
N LEU A 21 -5.05 2.50 0.99
CA LEU A 21 -5.48 3.32 -0.13
C LEU A 21 -6.94 3.78 0.04
N ASP A 22 -7.84 2.85 0.33
CA ASP A 22 -9.27 3.13 0.55
C ASP A 22 -9.47 4.14 1.70
N ALA A 23 -8.73 3.99 2.79
CA ALA A 23 -8.79 4.89 3.93
C ALA A 23 -8.29 6.31 3.58
N ILE A 24 -7.21 6.41 2.81
CA ILE A 24 -6.65 7.70 2.39
C ILE A 24 -7.58 8.41 1.40
N ASP A 25 -8.21 7.68 0.48
CA ASP A 25 -9.20 8.23 -0.44
C ASP A 25 -10.40 8.78 0.32
N ALA A 26 -10.91 8.03 1.30
CA ALA A 26 -12.01 8.47 2.15
C ALA A 26 -11.67 9.75 2.94
N VAL A 27 -10.49 9.80 3.57
CA VAL A 27 -10.04 10.99 4.32
C VAL A 27 -9.77 12.18 3.39
N SER A 28 -9.20 11.95 2.21
CA SER A 28 -8.96 13.00 1.21
C SER A 28 -10.26 13.65 0.75
N SER A 29 -11.32 12.86 0.56
CA SER A 29 -12.65 13.40 0.26
C SER A 29 -13.19 14.27 1.40
N VAL A 30 -12.93 13.92 2.66
CA VAL A 30 -13.34 14.74 3.80
C VAL A 30 -12.54 16.04 3.84
N VAL A 31 -11.20 15.96 3.74
CA VAL A 31 -10.29 17.13 3.73
C VAL A 31 -10.70 18.16 2.68
N THR A 32 -10.97 17.71 1.46
CA THR A 32 -11.36 18.58 0.34
C THR A 32 -12.79 19.12 0.45
N SER A 33 -13.66 18.50 1.25
CA SER A 33 -15.05 18.93 1.46
C SER A 33 -15.25 20.01 2.53
N VAL A 34 -14.24 20.28 3.36
CA VAL A 34 -14.35 21.26 4.44
C VAL A 34 -14.42 22.68 3.87
N GLU A 35 -15.48 23.42 4.17
CA GLU A 35 -15.57 24.86 3.92
C GLU A 35 -14.67 25.61 4.92
N TRP A 36 -13.38 25.69 4.58
CA TRP A 36 -12.38 26.43 5.36
C TRP A 36 -12.29 27.87 4.86
N VAL A 37 -12.59 28.83 5.73
CA VAL A 37 -12.39 30.26 5.45
C VAL A 37 -11.08 30.73 6.10
N GLY A 38 -10.00 30.78 5.33
CA GLY A 38 -8.68 31.20 5.81
C GLY A 38 -7.62 31.18 4.71
N PRO A 39 -6.55 32.01 4.82
CA PRO A 39 -5.49 32.06 3.81
C PRO A 39 -4.58 30.82 3.80
N ASP A 40 -4.73 29.94 4.80
CA ASP A 40 -3.93 28.73 5.03
C ASP A 40 -4.55 27.46 4.41
N TYR A 41 -5.79 27.52 3.92
CA TYR A 41 -6.47 26.40 3.28
C TYR A 41 -5.67 25.85 2.09
N ASP A 42 -5.26 26.73 1.16
CA ASP A 42 -4.52 26.32 -0.04
C ASP A 42 -3.18 25.67 0.34
N ALA A 43 -2.47 26.24 1.32
CA ALA A 43 -1.20 25.70 1.81
C ALA A 43 -1.38 24.32 2.45
N TYR A 44 -2.45 24.12 3.22
CA TYR A 44 -2.76 22.82 3.82
C TYR A 44 -3.13 21.77 2.76
N LEU A 45 -3.94 22.14 1.75
CA LEU A 45 -4.28 21.25 0.65
C LEU A 45 -3.04 20.82 -0.14
N ASP A 46 -2.12 21.75 -0.41
CA ASP A 46 -0.87 21.44 -1.08
C ASP A 46 -0.01 20.47 -0.27
N GLU A 47 0.09 20.68 1.06
CA GLU A 47 0.78 19.76 1.97
C GLU A 47 0.12 18.37 2.00
N TRP A 48 -1.21 18.32 2.08
CA TRP A 48 -1.98 17.07 2.04
C TRP A 48 -1.74 16.30 0.75
N ASN A 49 -1.84 16.97 -0.40
CA ASN A 49 -1.61 16.36 -1.71
C ASN A 49 -0.17 15.86 -1.86
N SER A 50 0.81 16.60 -1.33
CA SER A 50 2.21 16.17 -1.30
C SER A 50 2.42 14.92 -0.43
N PHE A 51 1.77 14.86 0.73
CA PHE A 51 1.80 13.69 1.62
C PHE A 51 1.17 12.43 0.97
N VAL A 52 0.02 12.57 0.32
CA VAL A 52 -0.66 11.45 -0.36
C VAL A 52 0.15 10.98 -1.58
N SER A 53 0.60 11.91 -2.42
CA SER A 53 1.32 11.58 -3.66
C SER A 53 2.75 11.07 -3.42
N GLY A 54 3.36 11.40 -2.28
CA GLY A 54 4.71 10.95 -1.94
C GLY A 54 4.71 9.80 -0.93
N PRO A 55 4.76 10.08 0.39
CA PRO A 55 4.84 9.08 1.44
C PRO A 55 3.83 7.92 1.35
N VAL A 56 2.55 8.22 1.14
CA VAL A 56 1.50 7.17 1.09
C VAL A 56 1.68 6.29 -0.15
N THR A 57 1.86 6.89 -1.32
CA THR A 57 2.11 6.15 -2.56
C THR A 57 3.36 5.27 -2.42
N GLY A 58 4.45 5.80 -1.86
CA GLY A 58 5.67 5.04 -1.61
C GLY A 58 5.50 3.87 -0.64
N LEU A 59 4.64 4.00 0.37
CA LEU A 59 4.28 2.92 1.29
C LEU A 59 3.54 1.79 0.55
N ILE A 60 2.54 2.13 -0.26
CA ILE A 60 1.75 1.17 -1.05
C ILE A 60 2.65 0.41 -2.04
N GLU A 61 3.51 1.11 -2.77
CA GLU A 61 4.52 0.48 -3.64
C GLU A 61 5.50 -0.41 -2.85
N GLY A 62 5.83 -0.02 -1.61
CA GLY A 62 6.65 -0.82 -0.70
C GLY A 62 5.98 -2.14 -0.33
N PHE A 63 4.67 -2.12 -0.10
CA PHE A 63 3.88 -3.32 0.20
C PHE A 63 3.81 -4.23 -1.01
N GLN A 64 3.46 -3.70 -2.18
CA GLN A 64 3.41 -4.45 -3.44
C GLN A 64 4.75 -5.15 -3.72
N ARG A 65 5.86 -4.42 -3.70
CA ARG A 65 7.20 -5.01 -3.93
C ARG A 65 7.54 -6.13 -2.97
N ARG A 66 7.13 -6.04 -1.70
CA ARG A 66 7.39 -7.10 -0.71
C ARG A 66 6.48 -8.30 -0.90
N SER A 67 5.22 -8.09 -1.25
CA SER A 67 4.28 -9.14 -1.62
C SER A 67 4.79 -9.92 -2.84
N ASP A 68 5.18 -9.21 -3.90
CA ASP A 68 5.69 -9.83 -5.13
C ASP A 68 6.92 -10.69 -4.85
N LYS A 69 7.85 -10.19 -4.02
CA LYS A 69 9.04 -10.93 -3.63
C LYS A 69 8.74 -12.17 -2.79
N LEU A 70 7.72 -12.14 -1.94
CA LEU A 70 7.28 -13.32 -1.18
C LEU A 70 6.68 -14.39 -2.10
N ASN A 71 5.89 -13.97 -3.09
CA ASN A 71 5.35 -14.87 -4.11
C ASN A 71 6.47 -15.50 -4.96
N GLU A 72 7.45 -14.71 -5.40
CA GLU A 72 8.64 -15.19 -6.12
C GLU A 72 9.37 -16.27 -5.31
N HIS A 73 9.68 -16.00 -4.04
CA HIS A 73 10.33 -16.98 -3.17
C HIS A 73 9.47 -18.25 -2.98
N ALA A 74 8.14 -18.14 -2.90
CA ALA A 74 7.26 -19.30 -2.78
C ALA A 74 7.31 -20.18 -4.05
N GLU A 75 7.28 -19.57 -5.24
CA GLU A 75 7.39 -20.26 -6.52
C GLU A 75 8.75 -20.97 -6.70
N GLU A 76 9.84 -20.32 -6.26
CA GLU A 76 11.18 -20.92 -6.25
C GLU A 76 11.25 -22.16 -5.35
N GLN A 77 10.59 -22.11 -4.18
CA GLN A 77 10.52 -23.25 -3.27
C GLN A 77 9.72 -24.40 -3.86
N ASP A 78 8.53 -24.13 -4.44
CA ASP A 78 7.73 -25.16 -5.13
C ASP A 78 8.55 -25.85 -6.23
N THR A 79 9.26 -25.07 -7.03
CA THR A 79 10.10 -25.59 -8.12
C THR A 79 11.25 -26.45 -7.60
N THR A 80 11.80 -26.13 -6.43
CA THR A 80 12.90 -26.87 -5.81
C THR A 80 12.39 -28.17 -5.18
N SER A 81 11.30 -28.11 -4.44
CA SER A 81 10.68 -29.28 -3.79
C SER A 81 10.17 -30.31 -4.80
N ASN A 82 9.67 -29.88 -5.95
CA ASN A 82 9.21 -30.77 -7.03
C ASN A 82 10.36 -31.43 -7.84
N LYS A 83 11.62 -31.06 -7.58
CA LYS A 83 12.81 -31.63 -8.24
C LYS A 83 13.56 -32.67 -7.37
N GLN A 84 13.09 -32.94 -6.15
CA GLN A 84 13.59 -33.99 -5.26
C GLN A 84 12.62 -35.17 -5.21
#